data_AF-A0A8S9ZKY5-F1
#
_entry.id   AF-A0A8S9ZKY5-F1
#
_cell.length_a   1.000
_cell.length_b   1.000
_cell.length_c   1.000
_cell.angle_alpha   90.00
_cell.angle_beta   90.00
_cell.angle_gamma   90.00
#
_symmetry.space_group_name_H-M   'P 1'
#
loop_
_entity.id
_entity.type
_entity.pdbx_description
1 polymer ?
#
loop_
_entity_poly.entity_id
_entity_poly.type
_entity_poly.pdbx_seq_one_letter_code
_entity_poly.pdbx_strand_id
1 'polypeptide(L)'
;MQCHYIKIIRLMIQSISQFTSNKVNIIGISMGSPIARKAIMGGNCVDTGDQLGSPLTDLIQTFVGVAGANWGSFLCIIPIGSCNLINGMACGSKFLNDINSRQKYEGTFIYTIFSTGDDKVGYQVCGRLASSINGENQSCPAGLNHDQVIFNTATMQYNLITYGHPQDP
;
A
#
# COMPACT_ATOMS: atom_id res chain seq x y z
N MET A 1 -10.59 -7.21 -3.79
CA MET A 1 -10.46 -6.60 -2.45
C MET A 1 -11.80 -6.05 -2.07
N GLN A 2 -12.52 -6.77 -1.21
CA GLN A 2 -13.89 -6.46 -0.88
C GLN A 2 -14.00 -5.17 -0.07
N CYS A 3 -15.00 -4.33 -0.38
CA CYS A 3 -15.27 -3.09 0.33
C CYS A 3 -15.36 -3.27 1.86
N HIS A 4 -15.89 -4.41 2.33
CA HIS A 4 -15.98 -4.72 3.76
C HIS A 4 -14.62 -4.66 4.48
N TYR A 5 -13.56 -5.24 3.89
CA TYR A 5 -12.22 -5.21 4.48
C TYR A 5 -11.64 -3.79 4.53
N ILE A 6 -11.93 -2.99 3.50
CA ILE A 6 -11.51 -1.58 3.44
C ILE A 6 -12.18 -0.78 4.57
N LYS A 7 -13.48 -0.99 4.80
CA LYS A 7 -14.21 -0.35 5.91
C LYS A 7 -13.62 -0.72 7.28
N ILE A 8 -13.25 -1.98 7.49
CA ILE A 8 -12.62 -2.43 8.75
C ILE A 8 -11.28 -1.72 8.97
N ILE A 9 -10.40 -1.72 7.96
CA ILE A 9 -9.08 -1.08 8.07
C ILE A 9 -9.24 0.43 8.31
N ARG A 10 -10.19 1.06 7.63
CA ARG A 10 -10.49 2.47 7.80
C ARG A 10 -10.95 2.79 9.22
N LEU A 11 -11.87 2.00 9.76
CA LEU A 11 -12.33 2.14 11.14
C LEU A 11 -11.18 1.97 12.13
N MET A 12 -10.32 0.97 11.92
CA MET A 12 -9.13 0.75 12.75
C MET A 12 -8.20 1.97 12.78
N ILE A 13 -7.90 2.57 11.62
CA ILE A 13 -7.08 3.79 11.53
C ILE A 13 -7.70 4.92 12.36
N GLN A 14 -8.99 5.18 12.17
CA GLN A 14 -9.70 6.24 12.88
C GLN A 14 -9.72 5.97 14.38
N SER A 15 -10.01 4.74 14.80
CA SER A 15 -10.06 4.34 16.22
C SER A 15 -8.70 4.49 16.91
N ILE A 16 -7.61 4.06 16.28
CA ILE A 16 -6.26 4.20 16.85
C ILE A 16 -5.88 5.68 16.97
N SER A 17 -6.11 6.47 15.93
CA SER A 17 -5.81 7.90 15.94
C SER A 17 -6.60 8.64 17.02
N GLN A 18 -7.90 8.36 17.14
CA GLN A 18 -8.76 8.95 18.17
C GLN A 18 -8.35 8.52 19.58
N PHE A 19 -8.09 7.22 19.80
CA PHE A 19 -7.69 6.69 21.10
C PHE A 19 -6.36 7.29 21.59
N THR A 20 -5.39 7.44 20.69
CA THR A 20 -4.07 7.98 21.02
C THR A 20 -4.00 9.50 20.95
N SER A 21 -5.03 10.17 20.42
CA SER A 21 -5.01 11.60 20.08
C SER A 21 -3.78 11.99 19.23
N ASN A 22 -3.36 11.08 18.34
CA ASN A 22 -2.14 11.22 17.54
C ASN A 22 -2.37 10.73 16.10
N LYS A 23 -1.49 11.16 15.20
CA LYS A 23 -1.39 10.56 13.87
C LYS A 23 -0.85 9.13 13.96
N VAL A 24 -1.22 8.30 13.00
CA VAL A 24 -0.78 6.89 12.92
C VAL A 24 0.29 6.70 11.86
N ASN A 25 1.15 5.70 12.09
CA ASN A 25 2.07 5.17 11.09
C ASN A 25 1.51 3.85 10.54
N ILE A 26 1.61 3.64 9.24
CA ILE A 26 1.08 2.44 8.55
C ILE A 26 2.20 1.75 7.80
N ILE A 27 2.33 0.44 8.01
CA ILE A 27 3.16 -0.44 7.19
C ILE A 27 2.22 -1.35 6.40
N GLY A 28 2.13 -1.12 5.08
CA GLY A 28 1.30 -1.89 4.16
C GLY A 28 2.14 -2.93 3.42
N ILE A 29 1.95 -4.21 3.72
CA ILE A 29 2.75 -5.30 3.17
C ILE A 29 2.01 -6.00 2.03
N SER A 30 2.68 -6.25 0.90
CA SER A 30 2.13 -7.02 -0.22
C SER A 30 0.79 -6.43 -0.71
N MET A 31 -0.27 -7.24 -0.77
CA MET A 31 -1.64 -6.77 -1.05
C MET A 31 -2.17 -5.77 0.00
N GLY A 32 -1.63 -5.77 1.21
CA GLY A 32 -1.97 -4.81 2.26
C GLY A 32 -1.63 -3.37 1.90
N SER A 33 -0.61 -3.12 1.08
CA SER A 33 -0.26 -1.77 0.61
C SER A 33 -1.44 -1.12 -0.14
N PRO A 34 -1.89 -1.64 -1.29
CA PRO A 34 -2.99 -1.02 -2.03
C PRO A 34 -4.34 -1.07 -1.27
N ILE A 35 -4.57 -2.06 -0.40
CA ILE A 35 -5.77 -2.10 0.47
C ILE A 35 -5.76 -0.95 1.48
N ALA A 36 -4.65 -0.73 2.18
CA ALA A 36 -4.50 0.37 3.13
C ALA A 36 -4.61 1.72 2.42
N ARG A 37 -4.00 1.86 1.23
CA ARG A 37 -4.15 3.04 0.37
C ARG A 37 -5.61 3.36 0.09
N LYS A 38 -6.44 2.37 -0.29
CA LYS A 38 -7.87 2.61 -0.50
C LYS A 38 -8.60 3.03 0.78
N ALA A 39 -8.26 2.42 1.92
CA ALA A 39 -8.84 2.79 3.22
C ALA A 39 -8.53 4.25 3.59
N ILE A 40 -7.30 4.71 3.32
CA ILE A 40 -6.87 6.09 3.55
C ILE A 40 -7.53 7.04 2.54
N MET A 41 -7.51 6.71 1.24
CA MET A 41 -8.06 7.56 0.17
C MET A 41 -9.55 7.86 0.35
N GLY A 42 -10.34 6.90 0.84
CA GLY A 42 -11.78 7.02 0.92
C GLY A 42 -12.45 7.01 -0.46
N GLY A 43 -13.44 7.88 -0.66
CA GLY A 43 -14.28 7.91 -1.86
C GLY A 43 -15.26 6.74 -1.90
N ASN A 44 -15.47 6.16 -3.08
CA ASN A 44 -16.41 5.04 -3.25
C ASN A 44 -15.66 3.72 -3.44
N CYS A 45 -16.18 2.63 -2.90
CA CYS A 45 -15.71 1.29 -3.22
C CYS A 45 -16.02 0.93 -4.68
N VAL A 46 -15.03 0.44 -5.43
CA VAL A 46 -15.17 0.16 -6.86
C VAL A 46 -16.06 -1.05 -7.18
N ASP A 47 -16.24 -1.94 -6.21
CA ASP A 47 -17.05 -3.17 -6.33
C ASP A 47 -18.50 -2.97 -5.90
N THR A 48 -18.75 -2.26 -4.79
CA THR A 48 -20.11 -2.08 -4.24
C THR A 48 -20.70 -0.69 -4.46
N GLY A 49 -19.86 0.33 -4.71
CA GLY A 49 -20.28 1.74 -4.75
C GLY A 49 -20.44 2.39 -3.38
N ASP A 50 -20.24 1.65 -2.28
CA ASP A 50 -20.38 2.17 -0.93
C ASP A 50 -19.44 3.35 -0.66
N GLN A 51 -19.93 4.33 0.09
CA GLN A 51 -19.15 5.49 0.47
C GLN A 51 -18.25 5.21 1.67
N LEU A 52 -16.96 5.47 1.51
CA LEU A 52 -15.94 5.42 2.56
C LEU A 52 -15.76 6.79 3.23
N GLY A 53 -16.17 7.88 2.57
CA GLY A 53 -16.01 9.26 3.05
C GLY A 53 -14.75 9.96 2.53
N SER A 54 -14.37 11.07 3.16
CA SER A 54 -13.19 11.87 2.79
C SER A 54 -11.87 11.13 3.03
N PRO A 55 -10.76 11.56 2.43
CA PRO A 55 -9.45 10.99 2.76
C PRO A 55 -9.11 11.11 4.25
N LEU A 56 -8.38 10.14 4.79
CA LEU A 56 -7.81 10.17 6.15
C LEU A 56 -6.39 10.72 6.19
N THR A 57 -5.94 11.41 5.14
CA THR A 57 -4.56 11.89 4.97
C THR A 57 -4.02 12.58 6.23
N ASP A 58 -4.84 13.43 6.85
CA ASP A 58 -4.45 14.21 8.03
C ASP A 58 -4.24 13.35 9.30
N LEU A 59 -4.77 12.13 9.31
CA LEU A 59 -4.55 11.17 10.40
C LEU A 59 -3.27 10.35 10.22
N ILE A 60 -2.61 10.41 9.05
CA ILE A 60 -1.46 9.57 8.75
C ILE A 60 -0.16 10.39 8.78
N GLN A 61 0.75 9.99 9.65
CA GLN A 61 2.09 10.56 9.71
C GLN A 61 2.96 9.93 8.62
N THR A 62 3.23 8.63 8.73
CA THR A 62 4.09 7.92 7.78
C THR A 62 3.38 6.68 7.21
N PHE A 63 3.46 6.51 5.90
CA PHE A 63 3.08 5.28 5.19
C PHE A 63 4.32 4.59 4.62
N VAL A 64 4.49 3.30 4.89
CA VAL A 64 5.54 2.46 4.32
C VAL A 64 4.91 1.31 3.55
N GLY A 65 5.06 1.27 2.23
CA GLY A 65 4.66 0.14 1.40
C GLY A 65 5.80 -0.87 1.25
N VAL A 66 5.62 -2.11 1.69
CA VAL A 66 6.65 -3.17 1.61
C VAL A 66 6.21 -4.23 0.61
N ALA A 67 6.96 -4.41 -0.47
CA ALA A 67 6.61 -5.32 -1.56
C ALA A 67 5.17 -5.11 -2.06
N GLY A 68 4.69 -3.86 -2.09
CA GLY A 68 3.29 -3.54 -2.34
C GLY A 68 2.85 -3.88 -3.77
N ALA A 69 1.66 -4.46 -3.94
CA ALA A 69 1.06 -4.69 -5.26
C ALA A 69 0.37 -3.41 -5.81
N ASN A 70 1.08 -2.28 -5.80
CA ASN A 70 0.50 -0.95 -6.04
C ASN A 70 0.09 -0.70 -7.49
N TRP A 71 0.75 -1.37 -8.44
CA TRP A 71 0.43 -1.32 -9.87
C TRP A 71 -0.01 -2.65 -10.46
N GLY A 72 0.11 -3.73 -9.69
CA GLY A 72 -0.25 -5.08 -10.09
C GLY A 72 0.59 -6.09 -9.32
N SER A 73 0.44 -7.36 -9.66
CA SER A 73 1.30 -8.45 -9.17
C SER A 73 1.66 -9.38 -10.32
N PHE A 74 2.90 -9.87 -10.31
CA PHE A 74 3.42 -10.87 -11.24
C PHE A 74 2.56 -12.15 -11.27
N LEU A 75 1.97 -12.54 -10.14
CA LEU A 75 1.07 -13.69 -10.05
C LEU A 75 -0.31 -13.46 -10.69
N CYS A 76 -0.68 -12.22 -11.00
CA CYS A 76 -1.98 -11.87 -11.57
C CYS A 76 -2.01 -11.88 -13.11
N ILE A 77 -1.53 -12.97 -13.70
CA ILE A 77 -1.58 -13.21 -15.15
C ILE A 77 -3.02 -13.50 -15.61
N ILE A 78 -3.77 -14.26 -14.79
CA ILE A 78 -5.16 -14.62 -15.06
C ILE A 78 -6.08 -13.83 -14.11
N PRO A 79 -7.10 -13.10 -14.62
CA PRO A 79 -7.91 -12.18 -13.81
C PRO A 79 -9.03 -12.87 -13.01
N ILE A 80 -8.67 -13.86 -12.19
CA ILE A 80 -9.59 -14.60 -11.32
C ILE A 80 -9.33 -14.33 -9.83
N GLY A 81 -10.35 -14.47 -8.99
CA GLY A 81 -10.22 -14.31 -7.54
C GLY A 81 -9.64 -12.96 -7.13
N SER A 82 -8.53 -12.95 -6.38
CA SER A 82 -7.82 -11.73 -5.94
C SER A 82 -7.20 -10.92 -7.09
N CYS A 83 -7.15 -11.48 -8.30
CA CYS A 83 -6.61 -10.84 -9.50
C CYS A 83 -7.69 -10.29 -10.45
N ASN A 84 -8.97 -10.26 -10.07
CA ASN A 84 -10.02 -9.77 -10.98
C ASN A 84 -9.86 -8.28 -11.38
N LEU A 85 -10.46 -7.88 -12.50
CA LEU A 85 -10.35 -6.52 -13.07
C LEU A 85 -11.22 -5.45 -12.36
N ILE A 86 -12.07 -5.83 -11.41
CA ILE A 86 -12.89 -4.88 -10.66
C ILE A 86 -12.13 -4.43 -9.42
N ASN A 87 -11.97 -5.33 -8.45
CA ASN A 87 -11.36 -5.03 -7.16
C ASN A 87 -10.05 -5.80 -6.91
N GLY A 88 -9.47 -6.47 -7.90
CA GLY A 88 -8.27 -7.28 -7.75
C GLY A 88 -6.97 -6.58 -8.13
N MET A 89 -5.87 -7.35 -8.12
CA MET A 89 -4.50 -6.88 -8.37
C MET A 89 -4.00 -7.14 -9.80
N ALA A 90 -4.89 -7.42 -10.75
CA ALA A 90 -4.48 -7.44 -12.16
C ALA A 90 -4.16 -6.03 -12.65
N CYS A 91 -3.18 -5.93 -13.56
CA CYS A 91 -2.84 -4.70 -14.25
C CYS A 91 -4.10 -3.99 -14.78
N GLY A 92 -4.25 -2.71 -14.42
CA GLY A 92 -5.36 -1.88 -14.92
C GLY A 92 -6.73 -2.21 -14.31
N SER A 93 -6.81 -2.97 -13.22
CA SER A 93 -8.08 -3.15 -12.49
C SER A 93 -8.66 -1.81 -12.05
N LYS A 94 -10.00 -1.72 -11.92
CA LYS A 94 -10.66 -0.49 -11.46
C LYS A 94 -10.13 -0.03 -10.11
N PHE A 95 -9.84 -0.97 -9.21
CA PHE A 95 -9.25 -0.69 -7.91
C PHE A 95 -7.86 -0.07 -7.98
N LEU A 96 -6.94 -0.66 -8.77
CA LEU A 96 -5.60 -0.11 -8.90
C LEU A 96 -5.61 1.24 -9.64
N ASN A 97 -6.48 1.42 -10.63
CA ASN A 97 -6.64 2.71 -11.30
C ASN A 97 -7.19 3.78 -10.34
N ASP A 98 -8.14 3.42 -9.48
CA ASP A 98 -8.73 4.32 -8.49
C ASP A 98 -7.69 4.81 -7.47
N ILE A 99 -6.99 3.89 -6.80
CA ILE A 99 -5.97 4.28 -5.80
C ILE A 99 -4.79 5.05 -6.40
N ASN A 100 -4.52 4.89 -7.70
CA ASN A 100 -3.44 5.61 -8.39
C ASN A 100 -3.92 6.87 -9.12
N SER A 101 -5.22 7.21 -9.04
CA SER A 101 -5.79 8.43 -9.65
C SER A 101 -5.44 9.72 -8.90
N ARG A 102 -4.96 9.58 -7.66
CA ARG A 102 -4.52 10.69 -6.79
C ARG A 102 -3.14 10.37 -6.23
N GLN A 103 -2.42 11.41 -5.84
CA GLN A 103 -1.08 11.29 -5.27
C GLN A 103 -1.05 11.91 -3.88
N LYS A 104 -0.13 11.44 -3.04
CA LYS A 104 0.17 12.01 -1.71
C LYS A 104 -1.00 12.06 -0.73
N TYR A 105 -1.97 11.14 -0.86
CA TYR A 105 -3.03 11.01 0.15
C TYR A 105 -2.66 10.02 1.25
N GLU A 106 -1.59 9.23 1.06
CA GLU A 106 -1.21 8.14 1.94
C GLU A 106 -0.70 8.62 3.30
N GLY A 107 -0.19 9.86 3.40
CA GLY A 107 0.23 10.48 4.65
C GLY A 107 1.19 11.64 4.43
N THR A 108 1.80 12.11 5.53
CA THR A 108 2.81 13.19 5.50
C THR A 108 4.11 12.72 4.85
N PHE A 109 4.52 11.48 5.16
CA PHE A 109 5.68 10.81 4.57
C PHE A 109 5.28 9.47 3.95
N ILE A 110 5.81 9.18 2.77
CA ILE A 110 5.49 8.00 1.98
C ILE A 110 6.79 7.34 1.55
N TYR A 111 6.99 6.11 1.99
CA TYR A 111 8.14 5.30 1.65
C TYR A 111 7.71 4.01 0.98
N THR A 112 8.56 3.48 0.11
CA THR A 112 8.38 2.12 -0.41
C THR A 112 9.66 1.32 -0.25
N ILE A 113 9.50 0.04 0.08
CA ILE A 113 10.55 -0.96 0.03
C ILE A 113 10.14 -1.94 -1.08
N PHE A 114 10.90 -1.97 -2.15
CA PHE A 114 10.66 -2.87 -3.27
C PHE A 114 11.85 -3.82 -3.43
N SER A 115 11.64 -4.92 -4.12
CA SER A 115 12.73 -5.86 -4.38
C SER A 115 12.86 -6.23 -5.84
N THR A 116 14.10 -6.28 -6.32
CA THR A 116 14.46 -6.79 -7.64
C THR A 116 14.28 -8.31 -7.75
N GLY A 117 14.29 -9.02 -6.61
CA GLY A 117 14.10 -10.46 -6.51
C GLY A 117 12.68 -10.89 -6.11
N ASP A 118 11.71 -9.99 -6.06
CA ASP A 118 10.34 -10.32 -5.63
C ASP A 118 9.68 -11.31 -6.60
N ASP A 119 9.37 -12.50 -6.12
CA ASP A 119 8.83 -13.64 -6.87
C ASP A 119 7.30 -13.75 -6.85
N LYS A 120 6.60 -12.82 -6.17
CA LYS A 120 5.13 -12.81 -6.05
C LYS A 120 4.50 -11.54 -6.61
N VAL A 121 4.91 -10.38 -6.10
CA VAL A 121 4.48 -9.08 -6.64
C VAL A 121 5.30 -8.70 -7.86
N GLY A 122 6.58 -9.06 -7.90
CA GLY A 122 7.47 -8.76 -9.01
C GLY A 122 8.17 -7.41 -8.86
N TYR A 123 9.38 -7.31 -9.43
CA TYR A 123 10.09 -6.04 -9.53
C TYR A 123 9.36 -5.07 -10.48
N GLN A 124 9.06 -5.53 -11.69
CA GLN A 124 8.34 -4.74 -12.69
C GLN A 124 7.09 -5.46 -13.16
N VAL A 125 5.96 -4.76 -13.13
CA VAL A 125 4.67 -5.21 -13.65
C VAL A 125 4.00 -4.06 -14.38
N CYS A 126 3.23 -4.35 -15.42
CA CYS A 126 2.51 -3.34 -16.18
C CYS A 126 3.42 -2.18 -16.69
N GLY A 127 4.67 -2.51 -17.05
CA GLY A 127 5.68 -1.58 -17.58
C GLY A 127 6.28 -0.61 -16.55
N ARG A 128 6.14 -0.88 -15.25
CA ARG A 128 6.63 -0.01 -14.16
C ARG A 128 7.01 -0.78 -12.91
N LEU A 129 7.66 -0.11 -11.96
CA LEU A 129 7.99 -0.68 -10.65
C LEU A 129 6.70 -1.02 -9.88
N ALA A 130 6.49 -2.30 -9.58
CA ALA A 130 5.23 -2.81 -9.05
C ALA A 130 4.80 -2.13 -7.73
N SER A 131 5.79 -1.92 -6.85
CA SER A 131 5.58 -1.39 -5.50
C SER A 131 5.68 0.11 -5.38
N SER A 132 6.04 0.83 -6.46
CA SER A 132 6.15 2.29 -6.42
C SER A 132 4.82 2.97 -6.08
N ILE A 133 4.90 4.12 -5.40
CA ILE A 133 3.78 5.04 -5.19
C ILE A 133 4.16 6.40 -5.78
N ASN A 134 3.30 6.95 -6.63
CA ASN A 134 3.55 8.27 -7.21
C ASN A 134 3.57 9.34 -6.12
N GLY A 135 4.69 10.07 -6.05
CA GLY A 135 4.90 11.11 -5.04
C GLY A 135 5.49 10.61 -3.72
N GLU A 136 6.00 9.37 -3.68
CA GLU A 136 6.78 8.85 -2.55
C GLU A 136 8.01 9.72 -2.25
N ASN A 137 8.32 9.87 -0.97
CA ASN A 137 9.49 10.61 -0.49
C ASN A 137 10.79 9.88 -0.81
N GLN A 138 10.79 8.55 -0.67
CA GLN A 138 11.94 7.71 -0.97
C GLN A 138 11.51 6.27 -1.25
N SER A 139 12.19 5.63 -2.20
CA SER A 139 12.11 4.20 -2.44
C SER A 139 13.42 3.50 -2.06
N CYS A 140 13.28 2.32 -1.43
CA CYS A 140 14.37 1.54 -0.89
C CYS A 140 14.45 0.20 -1.65
N PRO A 141 15.42 0.04 -2.57
CA PRO A 141 15.61 -1.22 -3.30
C PRO A 141 16.18 -2.31 -2.40
N ALA A 142 15.75 -3.56 -2.65
CA ALA A 142 16.32 -4.78 -2.11
C ALA A 142 16.61 -5.81 -3.20
N GLY A 143 17.37 -6.85 -2.86
CA GLY A 143 17.69 -8.01 -3.71
C GLY A 143 17.12 -9.32 -3.16
N LEU A 144 15.97 -9.26 -2.50
CA LEU A 144 15.37 -10.31 -1.69
C LEU A 144 14.12 -10.92 -2.38
N ASN A 145 13.78 -12.17 -2.10
CA ASN A 145 12.47 -12.69 -2.51
C ASN A 145 11.32 -12.06 -1.71
N HIS A 146 10.06 -12.34 -2.06
CA HIS A 146 8.91 -11.65 -1.47
C HIS A 146 8.84 -11.79 0.06
N ASP A 147 9.11 -12.99 0.59
CA ASP A 147 9.03 -13.21 2.04
C ASP A 147 10.23 -12.59 2.75
N GLN A 148 11.43 -12.69 2.15
CA GLN A 148 12.63 -12.07 2.68
C GLN A 148 12.55 -10.54 2.72
N VAL A 149 12.00 -9.87 1.71
CA VAL A 149 11.86 -8.41 1.76
C VAL A 149 10.90 -7.99 2.87
N ILE A 150 9.90 -8.81 3.21
CA ILE A 150 8.99 -8.53 4.33
C ILE A 150 9.71 -8.68 5.68
N PHE A 151 10.40 -9.79 5.90
CA PHE A 151 10.94 -10.11 7.23
C PHE A 151 12.34 -9.52 7.46
N ASN A 152 13.22 -9.56 6.46
CA ASN A 152 14.61 -9.13 6.62
C ASN A 152 14.76 -7.60 6.58
N THR A 153 13.72 -6.86 6.20
CA THR A 153 13.72 -5.39 6.24
C THR A 153 12.96 -4.81 7.44
N ALA A 154 12.58 -5.62 8.43
CA ALA A 154 11.82 -5.16 9.60
C ALA A 154 12.48 -3.97 10.32
N THR A 155 13.81 -4.01 10.49
CA THR A 155 14.57 -2.87 11.06
C THR A 155 14.45 -1.61 10.21
N MET A 156 14.54 -1.73 8.88
CA MET A 156 14.35 -0.59 7.97
C MET A 156 12.91 -0.05 8.04
N GLN A 157 11.90 -0.93 8.08
CA GLN A 157 10.50 -0.54 8.23
C GLN A 157 10.29 0.28 9.51
N TYR A 158 10.85 -0.18 10.63
CA TYR A 158 10.83 0.55 11.90
C TYR A 158 11.54 1.91 11.79
N ASN A 159 12.74 1.94 11.23
CA ASN A 159 13.52 3.17 11.10
C ASN A 159 12.80 4.23 10.26
N LEU A 160 12.11 3.82 9.20
CA LEU A 160 11.32 4.73 8.36
C LEU A 160 10.15 5.37 9.12
N ILE A 161 9.45 4.62 9.98
CA ILE A 161 8.33 5.17 10.76
C ILE A 161 8.77 5.96 12.01
N THR A 162 10.00 5.76 12.49
CA THR A 162 10.52 6.43 13.68
C THR A 162 11.40 7.64 13.35
N TYR A 163 12.26 7.54 12.33
CA TYR A 163 13.27 8.54 12.01
C TYR A 163 13.11 9.19 10.62
N GLY A 164 12.30 8.59 9.73
CA GLY A 164 12.07 9.13 8.39
C GLY A 164 13.19 8.85 7.38
N HIS A 165 14.12 7.96 7.70
CA HIS A 165 15.13 7.42 6.78
C HIS A 165 15.61 6.05 7.28
N PRO A 166 16.21 5.21 6.42
CA PRO A 166 16.98 4.05 6.87
C PRO A 166 18.09 4.50 7.83
N GLN A 167 18.34 3.73 8.87
CA GLN A 167 19.54 3.84 9.70
C GLN A 167 20.35 2.57 9.48
N ASP A 168 21.66 2.71 9.38
CA ASP A 168 22.57 1.57 9.45
C ASP A 168 22.54 1.01 10.89
N PRO A 169 22.62 -0.32 11.07
CA PRO A 169 22.65 -0.95 12.39
C PRO A 169 23.88 -0.56 13.22
#